data_AF-A0AAV6WM92-F1
#
_entry.id   AF-A0AAV6WM92-F1
#
_cell.length_a   1.000
_cell.length_b   1.000
_cell.length_c   1.000
_cell.angle_alpha   90.00
_cell.angle_beta   90.00
_cell.angle_gamma   90.00
#
_symmetry.space_group_name_H-M   'P 1'
#
loop_
_entity.id
_entity.type
_entity.pdbx_description
1 polymer ?
#
loop_
_entity_poly.entity_id
_entity_poly.type
_entity_poly.pdbx_seq_one_letter_code
_entity_poly.pdbx_strand_id
1 'polypeptide(L)'
;MLRDNVQILYGSNGEEKTDMEDLRDFARGEGAEEAKDLNHWDINFWSERLRESKYDLNEEELRPYFSLPKVMDGLFNLTKKLFDVEIEPADGTAPVWNKDVSFYKVKDSSNTPIAYFYFDPYTRPSEKRGGAWMDVVVGRSMLSSNNTTPRLPIAHIVCNQTPPTGDKPSLMTIREVEVVFHEFGHALQHMLTKQDEGLVAGSQGIEWDAVEIPSQFMENWCYQRDTMSSLAKHFETGETLPEDVCSRILSGRTFRAGSQLLRQLRYAGVDLELHSSYVPGGQESIYDVDQRLGKQTHAIPLLPEDRFLCSFSHIFADKYAAGYYSYQWAEVLSADAFSAFEEAGLDNDQSMREMGYKFRETILALGGGKSPNEVFLEFRGREPTPDAFLRYNGLLPIPNGNA
;
A
#
# COMPACT_ATOMS: atom_id res chain seq x y z
N MET A 1 -7.44 -20.38 8.73
CA MET A 1 -7.20 -19.12 8.01
C MET A 1 -6.88 -19.34 6.53
N LEU A 2 -5.68 -19.71 6.06
CA LEU A 2 -5.42 -19.91 4.61
C LEU A 2 -6.33 -20.97 3.94
N ARG A 3 -6.64 -22.06 4.65
CA ARG A 3 -7.56 -23.12 4.16
C ARG A 3 -9.03 -22.68 4.11
N ASP A 4 -9.43 -21.77 4.99
CA ASP A 4 -10.81 -21.25 5.05
C ASP A 4 -10.98 -20.04 4.09
N ASN A 5 -9.88 -19.33 3.79
CA ASN A 5 -9.81 -18.24 2.80
C ASN A 5 -9.81 -18.72 1.34
N VAL A 6 -9.87 -20.03 1.09
CA VAL A 6 -10.15 -20.59 -0.24
C VAL A 6 -11.48 -20.05 -0.80
N GLN A 7 -12.41 -19.62 0.06
CA GLN A 7 -13.65 -18.95 -0.34
C GLN A 7 -13.41 -17.57 -0.98
N ILE A 8 -12.32 -16.88 -0.62
CA ILE A 8 -11.87 -15.61 -1.24
C ILE A 8 -11.38 -15.88 -2.68
N LEU A 9 -10.65 -16.98 -2.90
CA LEU A 9 -10.24 -17.42 -4.25
C LEU A 9 -11.44 -17.80 -5.13
N TYR A 10 -12.46 -18.46 -4.58
CA TYR A 10 -13.66 -18.81 -5.35
C TYR A 10 -14.55 -17.60 -5.68
N GLY A 11 -14.70 -16.64 -4.75
CA GLY A 11 -15.42 -15.39 -5.00
C GLY A 11 -14.74 -14.50 -6.04
N SER A 12 -13.43 -14.32 -5.90
CA SER A 12 -12.64 -13.47 -6.81
C SER A 12 -12.54 -14.01 -8.24
N ASN A 13 -12.55 -15.34 -8.43
CA ASN A 13 -12.67 -15.97 -9.76
C ASN A 13 -13.99 -15.67 -10.48
N GLY A 14 -15.07 -15.41 -9.74
CA GLY A 14 -16.32 -14.91 -10.32
C GLY A 14 -16.19 -13.46 -10.76
N GLU A 15 -15.62 -12.62 -9.89
CA GLU A 15 -15.44 -11.19 -10.13
C GLU A 15 -14.48 -10.88 -11.28
N GLU A 16 -13.35 -11.58 -11.43
CA GLU A 16 -12.44 -11.36 -12.57
C GLU A 16 -13.09 -11.71 -13.90
N LYS A 17 -13.97 -12.73 -13.94
CA LYS A 17 -14.72 -13.06 -15.14
C LYS A 17 -15.68 -11.93 -15.51
N THR A 18 -16.42 -11.40 -14.54
CA THR A 18 -17.26 -10.22 -14.71
C THR A 18 -16.43 -9.03 -15.20
N ASP A 19 -15.29 -8.75 -14.55
CA ASP A 19 -14.36 -7.70 -14.93
C ASP A 19 -13.89 -7.83 -16.39
N MET A 20 -13.59 -9.04 -16.86
CA MET A 20 -13.17 -9.28 -18.24
C MET A 20 -14.32 -9.21 -19.24
N GLU A 21 -15.53 -9.62 -18.84
CA GLU A 21 -16.75 -9.45 -19.65
C GLU A 21 -17.09 -7.98 -19.83
N ASP A 22 -17.03 -7.18 -18.75
CA ASP A 22 -17.19 -5.72 -18.78
C ASP A 22 -16.24 -5.06 -19.78
N LEU A 23 -14.95 -5.46 -19.81
CA LEU A 23 -13.99 -4.94 -20.78
C LEU A 23 -14.34 -5.32 -22.22
N ARG A 24 -14.73 -6.58 -22.45
CA ARG A 24 -15.11 -7.06 -23.79
C ARG A 24 -16.36 -6.35 -24.30
N ASP A 25 -17.35 -6.16 -23.44
CA ASP A 25 -18.60 -5.51 -23.80
C ASP A 25 -18.41 -4.02 -24.04
N PHE A 26 -17.60 -3.35 -23.21
CA PHE A 26 -17.23 -1.95 -23.43
C PHE A 26 -16.46 -1.75 -24.74
N ALA A 27 -15.40 -2.54 -24.96
CA ALA A 27 -14.62 -2.48 -26.21
C ALA A 27 -15.48 -2.78 -27.45
N ARG A 28 -16.43 -3.73 -27.35
CA ARG A 28 -17.39 -4.02 -28.42
C ARG A 28 -18.34 -2.85 -28.66
N GLY A 29 -18.80 -2.18 -27.61
CA GLY A 29 -19.64 -0.99 -27.69
C GLY A 29 -18.97 0.16 -28.43
N GLU A 30 -17.66 0.32 -28.24
CA GLU A 30 -16.81 1.30 -28.95
C GLU A 30 -16.41 0.85 -30.38
N GLY A 31 -16.84 -0.34 -30.82
CA GLY A 31 -16.60 -0.85 -32.17
C GLY A 31 -15.18 -1.40 -32.41
N ALA A 32 -14.46 -1.74 -31.35
CA ALA A 32 -13.10 -2.27 -31.43
C ALA A 32 -13.07 -3.71 -31.98
N GLU A 33 -12.20 -4.00 -32.94
CA GLU A 33 -12.12 -5.33 -33.56
C GLU A 33 -11.53 -6.38 -32.59
N GLU A 34 -10.57 -5.96 -31.77
CA GLU A 34 -9.92 -6.75 -30.73
C GLU A 34 -10.85 -7.17 -29.60
N ALA A 35 -12.05 -6.56 -29.47
CA ALA A 35 -13.04 -6.95 -28.47
C ALA A 35 -13.50 -8.42 -28.59
N LYS A 36 -13.29 -9.04 -29.77
CA LYS A 36 -13.55 -10.47 -30.00
C LYS A 36 -12.54 -11.37 -29.31
N ASP A 37 -11.31 -10.89 -29.11
CA ASP A 37 -10.20 -11.65 -28.56
C ASP A 37 -9.19 -10.69 -27.88
N LEU A 38 -9.57 -10.15 -26.72
CA LEU A 38 -8.72 -9.25 -25.94
C LEU A 38 -7.47 -9.98 -25.44
N ASN A 39 -6.31 -9.36 -25.67
CA ASN A 39 -5.01 -9.84 -25.21
C ASN A 39 -4.53 -9.05 -23.98
N HIS A 40 -3.46 -9.53 -23.35
CA HIS A 40 -2.86 -8.91 -22.16
C HIS A 40 -2.49 -7.43 -22.36
N TRP A 41 -2.07 -7.03 -23.57
CA TRP A 41 -1.73 -5.64 -23.88
C TRP A 41 -2.97 -4.73 -24.07
N ASP A 42 -4.16 -5.31 -24.27
CA ASP A 42 -5.41 -4.57 -24.43
C ASP A 42 -6.08 -4.28 -23.08
N ILE A 43 -5.82 -5.11 -22.05
CA ILE A 43 -6.51 -5.06 -20.75
C ILE A 43 -6.40 -3.68 -20.09
N ASN A 44 -5.18 -3.16 -19.94
CA ASN A 44 -4.96 -1.89 -19.26
C ASN A 44 -5.57 -0.71 -20.04
N PHE A 45 -5.48 -0.74 -21.37
CA PHE A 45 -6.07 0.29 -22.21
C PHE A 45 -7.60 0.35 -22.06
N TRP A 46 -8.27 -0.79 -22.25
CA TRP A 46 -9.73 -0.85 -22.12
C TRP A 46 -10.21 -0.68 -20.69
N SER A 47 -9.40 -1.06 -19.69
CA SER A 47 -9.70 -0.78 -18.28
C SER A 47 -9.76 0.71 -18.01
N GLU A 48 -8.81 1.50 -18.54
CA GLU A 48 -8.83 2.94 -18.34
C GLU A 48 -9.96 3.61 -19.12
N ARG A 49 -10.22 3.20 -20.37
CA ARG A 49 -11.36 3.73 -21.13
C ARG A 49 -12.70 3.43 -20.46
N LEU A 50 -12.87 2.21 -19.94
CA LEU A 50 -14.06 1.84 -19.17
C LEU A 50 -14.14 2.66 -17.87
N ARG A 51 -13.02 2.84 -17.17
CA ARG A 51 -12.96 3.62 -15.91
C ARG A 51 -13.34 5.08 -16.15
N GLU A 52 -12.78 5.70 -17.19
CA GLU A 52 -13.10 7.06 -17.61
C GLU A 52 -14.59 7.18 -17.93
N SER A 53 -15.17 6.27 -18.71
CA SER A 53 -16.59 6.31 -19.06
C SER A 53 -17.52 6.04 -17.88
N LYS A 54 -17.19 5.04 -17.05
CA LYS A 54 -18.04 4.57 -15.93
C LYS A 54 -18.06 5.55 -14.76
N TYR A 55 -16.93 6.18 -14.48
CA TYR A 55 -16.78 7.09 -13.34
C TYR A 55 -16.65 8.56 -13.75
N ASP A 56 -16.60 8.88 -15.04
CA ASP A 56 -16.33 10.23 -15.54
C ASP A 56 -15.07 10.82 -14.89
N LEU A 57 -13.98 10.03 -14.85
CA LEU A 57 -12.72 10.41 -14.22
C LEU A 57 -11.58 10.30 -15.22
N ASN A 58 -10.89 11.41 -15.48
CA ASN A 58 -9.66 11.44 -16.26
C ASN A 58 -8.45 11.60 -15.32
N GLU A 59 -7.51 10.66 -15.36
CA GLU A 59 -6.33 10.69 -14.47
C GLU A 59 -5.47 11.94 -14.68
N GLU A 60 -5.33 12.43 -15.92
CA GLU A 60 -4.55 13.63 -16.22
C GLU A 60 -5.21 14.91 -15.69
N GLU A 61 -6.55 14.97 -15.64
CA GLU A 61 -7.29 16.09 -15.03
C GLU A 61 -7.17 16.12 -13.50
N LEU A 62 -6.89 14.97 -12.88
CA LEU A 62 -6.69 14.85 -11.42
C LEU A 62 -5.27 15.25 -10.99
N ARG A 63 -4.26 15.03 -11.83
CA ARG A 63 -2.83 15.32 -11.52
C ARG A 63 -2.60 16.72 -10.91
N PRO A 64 -3.20 17.82 -11.40
CA PRO A 64 -3.02 19.15 -10.81
C PRO A 64 -3.42 19.28 -9.34
N TYR A 65 -4.30 18.41 -8.84
CA TYR A 65 -4.75 18.42 -7.44
C TYR A 65 -3.81 17.66 -6.50
N PHE A 66 -2.97 16.76 -7.01
CA PHE A 66 -2.08 15.92 -6.21
C PHE A 66 -0.62 16.31 -6.41
N SER A 67 -0.28 17.55 -6.08
CA SER A 67 1.13 17.95 -6.06
C SER A 67 1.84 17.38 -4.84
N LEU A 68 3.06 16.86 -5.02
CA LEU A 68 3.83 16.23 -3.93
C LEU A 68 3.92 17.11 -2.65
N PRO A 69 4.19 18.43 -2.71
CA PRO A 69 4.21 19.26 -1.52
C PRO A 69 2.89 19.24 -0.73
N LYS A 70 1.73 19.31 -1.42
CA LYS A 70 0.41 19.27 -0.78
C LYS A 70 0.07 17.90 -0.21
N VAL A 71 0.49 16.84 -0.90
CA VAL A 71 0.35 15.46 -0.43
C VAL A 71 1.14 15.26 0.86
N MET A 72 2.39 15.72 0.92
CA MET A 72 3.22 15.65 2.13
C MET A 72 2.63 16.49 3.27
N ASP A 73 2.15 17.71 3.00
CA ASP A 73 1.49 18.56 4.01
C ASP A 73 0.27 17.85 4.62
N GLY A 74 -0.61 17.28 3.78
CA GLY A 74 -1.79 16.56 4.25
C GLY A 74 -1.45 15.27 5.01
N LEU A 75 -0.45 14.52 4.54
CA LEU A 75 0.07 13.35 5.25
C LEU A 75 0.61 13.73 6.64
N PHE A 76 1.39 14.80 6.76
CA PHE A 76 1.92 15.26 8.05
C PHE A 76 0.81 15.75 8.99
N ASN A 77 -0.20 16.44 8.46
CA ASN A 77 -1.37 16.85 9.24
C ASN A 77 -2.17 15.65 9.75
N LEU A 78 -2.36 14.63 8.91
CA LEU A 78 -2.98 13.37 9.31
C LEU A 78 -2.18 12.71 10.43
N THR A 79 -0.85 12.61 10.30
CA THR A 79 -0.01 11.94 11.30
C THR A 79 0.05 12.71 12.61
N LYS A 80 -0.04 14.05 12.55
CA LYS A 80 -0.21 14.89 13.74
C LYS A 80 -1.53 14.59 14.44
N LYS A 81 -2.62 14.49 13.67
CA LYS A 81 -3.95 14.16 14.20
C LYS A 81 -3.97 12.77 14.82
N LEU A 82 -3.46 11.75 14.15
CA LEU A 82 -3.58 10.36 14.60
C LEU A 82 -2.55 9.99 15.67
N PHE A 83 -1.31 10.46 15.54
CA PHE A 83 -0.18 9.94 16.29
C PHE A 83 0.53 10.98 17.16
N ASP A 84 0.00 12.21 17.22
CA ASP A 84 0.52 13.32 18.04
C ASP A 84 2.02 13.58 17.79
N VAL A 85 2.40 13.59 16.51
CA VAL A 85 3.76 13.91 16.05
C VAL A 85 3.77 15.08 15.08
N GLU A 86 4.77 15.94 15.21
CA GLU A 86 5.02 17.05 14.29
C GLU A 86 6.22 16.75 13.40
N ILE A 87 6.07 16.98 12.10
CA ILE A 87 7.12 16.72 11.11
C ILE A 87 7.50 18.06 10.47
N GLU A 88 8.79 18.38 10.47
CA GLU A 88 9.33 19.61 9.89
C GLU A 88 10.52 19.30 8.98
N PRO A 89 10.72 20.08 7.89
CA PRO A 89 11.93 20.00 7.09
C PRO A 89 13.18 20.25 7.95
N ALA A 90 14.23 19.47 7.70
CA ALA A 90 15.51 19.54 8.38
C ALA A 90 16.67 19.46 7.37
N ASP A 91 16.43 19.85 6.12
CA ASP A 91 17.43 19.86 5.06
C ASP A 91 18.70 20.63 5.48
N GLY A 92 19.86 20.08 5.11
CA GLY A 92 21.17 20.62 5.50
C GLY A 92 21.67 20.19 6.88
N THR A 93 20.84 19.51 7.70
CA THR A 93 21.31 18.93 8.97
C THR A 93 22.01 17.58 8.81
N ALA A 94 21.75 16.87 7.70
CA ALA A 94 22.39 15.63 7.33
C ALA A 94 22.85 15.67 5.86
N PRO A 95 23.96 15.00 5.50
CA PRO A 95 24.40 14.89 4.11
C PRO A 95 23.42 14.03 3.30
N VAL A 96 23.20 14.41 2.04
CA VAL A 96 22.31 13.70 1.10
C VAL A 96 23.08 13.28 -0.16
N TRP A 97 22.60 12.23 -0.83
CA TRP A 97 23.25 11.66 -2.02
C TRP A 97 22.78 12.28 -3.34
N ASN A 98 21.63 12.97 -3.33
CA ASN A 98 21.07 13.62 -4.50
C ASN A 98 20.33 14.90 -4.07
N LYS A 99 20.30 15.92 -4.95
CA LYS A 99 19.67 17.23 -4.69
C LYS A 99 18.15 17.15 -4.45
N ASP A 100 17.50 16.11 -4.96
CA ASP A 100 16.06 15.91 -4.88
C ASP A 100 15.66 15.14 -3.61
N VAL A 101 16.64 14.78 -2.76
CA VAL A 101 16.41 14.12 -1.47
C VAL A 101 16.09 15.17 -0.41
N SER A 102 14.93 15.01 0.24
CA SER A 102 14.55 15.83 1.39
C SER A 102 14.85 15.10 2.69
N PHE A 103 15.15 15.85 3.75
CA PHE A 103 15.37 15.32 5.09
C PHE A 103 14.44 15.98 6.10
N TYR A 104 13.82 15.18 6.96
CA TYR A 104 12.79 15.63 7.90
C TYR A 104 13.11 15.20 9.33
N LYS A 105 12.69 16.04 10.27
CA LYS A 105 12.72 15.77 11.72
C LYS A 105 11.31 15.50 12.21
N VAL A 106 11.16 14.46 13.03
CA VAL A 106 9.91 14.10 13.71
C VAL A 106 10.03 14.46 15.18
N LYS A 107 9.04 15.18 15.71
CA LYS A 107 8.98 15.63 17.10
C LYS A 107 7.71 15.12 17.77
N ASP A 108 7.77 14.88 19.08
CA ASP A 108 6.57 14.64 19.89
C ASP A 108 5.86 15.95 20.29
N SER A 109 4.75 15.85 21.02
CA SER A 109 3.99 16.99 21.54
C SER A 109 4.74 17.85 22.56
N SER A 110 5.88 17.39 23.08
CA SER A 110 6.80 18.21 23.89
C SER A 110 7.80 19.00 23.06
N ASN A 111 7.69 18.94 21.71
CA ASN A 111 8.61 19.52 20.74
C ASN A 111 10.02 18.90 20.83
N THR A 112 10.13 17.67 21.34
CA THR A 112 11.38 16.92 21.45
C THR A 112 11.58 16.06 20.20
N PRO A 113 12.76 16.08 19.55
CA PRO A 113 13.05 15.19 18.43
C PRO A 113 12.98 13.72 18.87
N ILE A 114 12.23 12.91 18.15
CA ILE A 114 12.07 11.47 18.41
C ILE A 114 12.54 10.60 17.24
N ALA A 115 12.62 11.13 16.02
CA ALA A 115 13.11 10.40 14.85
C ALA A 115 13.45 11.35 13.69
N TYR A 116 14.03 10.79 12.63
CA TYR A 116 14.27 11.47 11.35
C TYR A 116 14.01 10.55 10.17
N PHE A 117 13.82 11.12 8.98
CA PHE A 117 13.81 10.32 7.75
C PHE A 117 14.29 11.11 6.53
N TYR A 118 14.84 10.38 5.57
CA TYR A 118 15.11 10.86 4.22
C TYR A 118 13.98 10.46 3.29
N PHE A 119 13.70 11.28 2.29
CA PHE A 119 12.74 10.99 1.24
C PHE A 119 13.37 11.22 -0.15
N ASP A 120 13.50 10.15 -0.96
CA ASP A 120 13.96 10.19 -2.37
C ASP A 120 12.78 9.82 -3.30
N PRO A 121 11.98 10.81 -3.76
CA PRO A 121 10.67 10.55 -4.37
C PRO A 121 10.69 10.11 -5.83
N TYR A 122 11.64 10.62 -6.62
CA TYR A 122 11.49 10.62 -8.08
C TYR A 122 12.14 9.44 -8.77
N THR A 123 11.57 9.02 -9.91
CA THR A 123 12.20 8.03 -10.77
C THR A 123 13.53 8.53 -11.33
N ARG A 124 14.53 7.65 -11.34
CA ARG A 124 15.88 7.95 -11.84
C ARG A 124 16.53 6.67 -12.41
N PRO A 125 16.01 6.14 -13.53
CA PRO A 125 16.28 4.77 -13.97
C PRO A 125 17.74 4.50 -14.35
N SER A 126 18.54 5.55 -14.59
CA SER A 126 19.97 5.42 -14.88
C SER A 126 20.79 4.89 -13.70
N GLU A 127 20.33 5.10 -12.46
CA GLU A 127 21.11 4.80 -11.26
C GLU A 127 20.29 4.36 -10.03
N LYS A 128 18.95 4.44 -10.08
CA LYS A 128 18.05 4.11 -8.98
C LYS A 128 17.18 2.90 -9.32
N ARG A 129 17.10 1.95 -8.38
CA ARG A 129 16.20 0.78 -8.46
C ARG A 129 14.75 1.24 -8.59
N GLY A 130 13.96 0.57 -9.43
CA GLY A 130 12.51 0.84 -9.57
C GLY A 130 11.69 0.36 -8.37
N GLY A 131 10.40 0.70 -8.36
CA GLY A 131 9.47 0.37 -7.27
C GLY A 131 9.41 1.46 -6.18
N ALA A 132 8.97 1.09 -4.99
CA ALA A 132 9.03 1.91 -3.79
C ALA A 132 9.43 1.01 -2.62
N TRP A 133 10.10 1.58 -1.63
CA TRP A 133 10.49 0.87 -0.42
C TRP A 133 10.87 1.84 0.70
N MET A 134 10.74 1.33 1.92
CA MET A 134 11.33 1.89 3.13
C MET A 134 12.59 1.10 3.49
N ASP A 135 13.61 1.78 4.00
CA ASP A 135 14.80 1.12 4.55
C ASP A 135 15.25 1.77 5.88
N VAL A 136 15.99 1.01 6.68
CA VAL A 136 16.48 1.46 7.98
C VAL A 136 17.89 2.02 7.84
N VAL A 137 18.07 3.30 8.20
CA VAL A 137 19.41 3.91 8.31
C VAL A 137 20.04 3.50 9.63
N VAL A 138 19.34 3.79 10.73
CA VAL A 138 19.70 3.35 12.09
C VAL A 138 18.43 3.09 12.89
N GLY A 139 18.44 2.03 13.70
CA GLY A 139 17.35 1.73 14.64
C GLY A 139 17.46 2.45 15.98
N ARG A 140 16.33 2.60 16.67
CA ARG A 140 16.27 3.05 18.07
C ARG A 140 17.01 2.06 18.95
N SER A 141 17.91 2.53 19.82
CA SER A 141 18.74 1.61 20.62
C SER A 141 19.36 2.31 21.82
N MET A 142 19.22 1.71 23.00
CA MET A 142 19.90 2.12 24.24
C MET A 142 21.38 1.72 24.27
N LEU A 143 21.71 0.57 23.68
CA LEU A 143 23.09 0.05 23.65
C LEU A 143 24.03 0.94 22.83
N SER A 144 23.51 1.65 21.83
CA SER A 144 24.30 2.51 20.95
C SER A 144 24.77 3.82 21.61
N SER A 145 24.35 4.10 22.86
CA SER A 145 24.54 5.38 23.54
C SER A 145 25.02 5.23 24.99
N ASN A 146 25.82 4.20 25.29
CA ASN A 146 26.35 3.92 26.64
C ASN A 146 25.25 3.86 27.73
N ASN A 147 24.02 3.47 27.37
CA ASN A 147 22.87 3.31 28.26
C ASN A 147 22.40 4.57 29.00
N THR A 148 22.59 5.77 28.44
CA THR A 148 22.08 7.02 29.04
C THR A 148 20.78 7.49 28.41
N THR A 149 20.76 7.67 27.08
CA THR A 149 19.58 8.05 26.31
C THR A 149 19.61 7.32 24.98
N PRO A 150 18.51 6.71 24.52
CA PRO A 150 18.56 5.90 23.31
C PRO A 150 18.88 6.73 22.07
N ARG A 151 19.64 6.15 21.14
CA ARG A 151 19.82 6.72 19.81
C ARG A 151 18.46 6.81 19.13
N LEU A 152 18.18 7.94 18.47
CA LEU A 152 16.94 8.12 17.71
C LEU A 152 16.97 7.32 16.39
N PRO A 153 15.85 6.71 15.98
CA PRO A 153 15.75 5.99 14.71
C PRO A 153 15.78 6.95 13.51
N ILE A 154 16.35 6.47 12.40
CA ILE A 154 16.35 7.17 11.11
C ILE A 154 15.92 6.20 10.01
N ALA A 155 15.00 6.62 9.15
CA ALA A 155 14.47 5.85 8.01
C ALA A 155 14.85 6.46 6.65
N HIS A 156 14.82 5.62 5.62
CA HIS A 156 14.70 6.02 4.22
C HIS A 156 13.28 5.73 3.74
N ILE A 157 12.72 6.67 2.99
CA ILE A 157 11.51 6.48 2.19
C ILE A 157 11.92 6.73 0.74
N VAL A 158 11.74 5.74 -0.13
CA VAL A 158 12.12 5.83 -1.53
C VAL A 158 10.94 5.49 -2.41
N CYS A 159 10.60 6.38 -3.32
CA CYS A 159 9.58 6.16 -4.35
C CYS A 159 10.18 6.34 -5.74
N ASN A 160 9.43 6.01 -6.79
CA ASN A 160 9.83 6.27 -8.18
C ASN A 160 8.70 6.98 -8.94
N GLN A 161 8.12 8.01 -8.33
CA GLN A 161 7.03 8.77 -8.92
C GLN A 161 7.52 9.71 -10.04
N THR A 162 6.56 10.21 -10.81
CA THR A 162 6.74 11.15 -11.92
C THR A 162 7.50 12.39 -11.45
N PRO A 163 8.67 12.73 -12.05
CA PRO A 163 9.46 13.88 -11.61
C PRO A 163 8.76 15.21 -11.94
N PRO A 164 9.19 16.31 -11.29
CA PRO A 164 8.80 17.67 -11.69
C PRO A 164 9.04 17.93 -13.18
N THR A 165 8.14 18.68 -13.82
CA THR A 165 8.26 19.05 -15.24
C THR A 165 8.39 20.57 -15.37
N GLY A 166 9.56 21.04 -15.80
CA GLY A 166 9.87 22.47 -15.84
C GLY A 166 9.79 23.09 -14.44
N ASP A 167 9.02 24.16 -14.30
CA ASP A 167 8.80 24.85 -13.02
C ASP A 167 7.63 24.30 -12.20
N LYS A 168 6.94 23.26 -12.68
CA LYS A 168 5.82 22.63 -11.97
C LYS A 168 6.34 21.62 -10.94
N PRO A 169 5.69 21.48 -9.77
CA PRO A 169 6.01 20.40 -8.84
C PRO A 169 5.73 19.02 -9.48
N SER A 170 6.17 17.96 -8.83
CA SER A 170 5.72 16.60 -9.18
C SER A 170 4.20 16.51 -8.98
N LEU A 171 3.48 16.23 -10.07
CA LEU A 171 2.03 16.06 -10.09
C LEU A 171 1.70 14.58 -10.20
N MET A 172 1.02 14.07 -9.18
CA MET A 172 0.90 12.65 -8.91
C MET A 172 -0.43 12.10 -9.41
N THR A 173 -0.41 10.84 -9.81
CA THR A 173 -1.59 9.98 -9.84
C THR A 173 -2.03 9.64 -8.41
N ILE A 174 -3.29 9.20 -8.23
CA ILE A 174 -3.75 8.70 -6.92
C ILE A 174 -2.91 7.49 -6.48
N ARG A 175 -2.51 6.63 -7.42
CA ARG A 175 -1.64 5.48 -7.12
C ARG A 175 -0.29 5.90 -6.55
N GLU A 176 0.32 6.95 -7.10
CA GLU A 176 1.57 7.49 -6.54
C GLU A 176 1.34 8.07 -5.12
N VAL A 177 0.17 8.64 -4.83
CA VAL A 177 -0.19 9.11 -3.47
C VAL A 177 -0.29 7.94 -2.50
N GLU A 178 -0.99 6.87 -2.87
CA GLU A 178 -1.08 5.63 -2.07
C GLU A 178 0.30 5.07 -1.77
N VAL A 179 1.19 5.02 -2.76
CA VAL A 179 2.56 4.51 -2.58
C VAL A 179 3.33 5.36 -1.57
N VAL A 180 3.21 6.68 -1.59
CA VAL A 180 3.82 7.53 -0.55
C VAL A 180 3.26 7.21 0.84
N PHE A 181 1.94 7.03 0.96
CA PHE A 181 1.30 6.67 2.22
C PHE A 181 1.75 5.28 2.72
N HIS A 182 1.86 4.31 1.81
CA HIS A 182 2.35 2.96 2.08
C HIS A 182 3.74 2.99 2.70
N GLU A 183 4.71 3.60 2.02
CA GLU A 183 6.08 3.66 2.52
C GLU A 183 6.19 4.48 3.81
N PHE A 184 5.35 5.50 3.96
CA PHE A 184 5.29 6.28 5.18
C PHE A 184 4.76 5.47 6.37
N GLY A 185 3.87 4.51 6.15
CA GLY A 185 3.43 3.57 7.18
C GLY A 185 4.55 2.69 7.74
N HIS A 186 5.41 2.15 6.87
CA HIS A 186 6.64 1.47 7.32
C HIS A 186 7.56 2.40 8.10
N ALA A 187 7.76 3.63 7.59
CA ALA A 187 8.60 4.61 8.26
C ALA A 187 8.06 4.98 9.64
N LEU A 188 6.74 5.13 9.81
CA LEU A 188 6.10 5.38 11.09
C LEU A 188 6.37 4.25 12.10
N GLN A 189 6.26 2.98 11.70
CA GLN A 189 6.53 1.86 12.61
C GLN A 189 7.99 1.83 13.07
N HIS A 190 8.93 2.18 12.18
CA HIS A 190 10.33 2.31 12.55
C HIS A 190 10.62 3.51 13.46
N MET A 191 10.03 4.66 13.13
CA MET A 191 10.31 5.94 13.79
C MET A 191 9.63 6.08 15.15
N LEU A 192 8.43 5.53 15.32
CA LEU A 192 7.60 5.71 16.53
C LEU A 192 7.70 4.56 17.53
N THR A 193 8.60 3.60 17.28
CA THR A 193 8.90 2.52 18.23
C THR A 193 9.28 3.06 19.62
N LYS A 194 8.72 2.44 20.65
CA LYS A 194 9.09 2.66 22.06
C LYS A 194 10.02 1.59 22.61
N GLN A 195 10.37 0.59 21.81
CA GLN A 195 11.42 -0.36 22.16
C GLN A 195 12.79 0.32 22.13
N ASP A 196 13.51 0.16 23.24
CA ASP A 196 14.90 0.61 23.41
C ASP A 196 15.91 -0.53 23.17
N GLU A 197 15.41 -1.77 23.14
CA GLU A 197 16.16 -2.96 22.75
C GLU A 197 16.31 -3.00 21.23
N GLY A 198 17.51 -2.65 20.75
CA GLY A 198 17.72 -2.36 19.33
C GLY A 198 17.44 -3.51 18.38
N LEU A 199 17.57 -4.76 18.85
CA LEU A 199 17.36 -5.97 18.03
C LEU A 199 15.87 -6.27 17.76
N VAL A 200 14.96 -5.59 18.45
CA VAL A 200 13.50 -5.74 18.29
C VAL A 200 12.80 -4.39 18.12
N ALA A 201 13.56 -3.31 17.91
CA ALA A 201 13.02 -1.97 17.77
C ALA A 201 12.63 -1.66 16.32
N GLY A 202 11.58 -0.86 16.16
CA GLY A 202 11.07 -0.47 14.86
C GLY A 202 10.44 -1.66 14.15
N SER A 203 10.86 -1.93 12.91
CA SER A 203 10.42 -3.10 12.15
C SER A 203 11.22 -4.38 12.44
N GLN A 204 12.24 -4.32 13.31
CA GLN A 204 13.08 -5.49 13.60
C GLN A 204 12.35 -6.49 14.50
N GLY A 205 12.49 -7.78 14.16
CA GLY A 205 11.92 -8.89 14.95
C GLY A 205 10.42 -9.10 14.76
N ILE A 206 9.75 -8.31 13.93
CA ILE A 206 8.35 -8.52 13.54
C ILE A 206 8.30 -9.63 12.49
N GLU A 207 7.40 -10.60 12.67
CA GLU A 207 7.13 -11.64 11.69
C GLU A 207 6.75 -11.03 10.33
N TRP A 208 7.32 -11.59 9.26
CA TRP A 208 7.32 -10.96 7.93
C TRP A 208 5.92 -10.83 7.30
N ASP A 209 4.92 -11.57 7.78
CA ASP A 209 3.53 -11.44 7.34
C ASP A 209 2.73 -10.37 8.11
N ALA A 210 3.35 -9.68 9.06
CA ALA A 210 2.78 -8.56 9.79
C ALA A 210 3.44 -7.20 9.52
N VAL A 211 4.59 -7.16 8.84
CA VAL A 211 5.34 -5.91 8.57
C VAL A 211 4.59 -4.94 7.65
N GLU A 212 3.65 -5.46 6.86
CA GLU A 212 2.83 -4.69 5.91
C GLU A 212 1.55 -4.10 6.53
N ILE A 213 1.26 -4.39 7.81
CA ILE A 213 0.07 -3.86 8.49
C ILE A 213 0.07 -2.32 8.50
N PRO A 214 1.12 -1.63 8.98
CA PRO A 214 1.09 -0.16 9.06
C PRO A 214 1.16 0.51 7.68
N SER A 215 1.85 -0.08 6.69
CA SER A 215 1.94 0.45 5.33
C SER A 215 0.58 0.45 4.65
N GLN A 216 -0.07 -0.72 4.57
CA GLN A 216 -1.40 -0.84 3.97
C GLN A 216 -2.50 -0.15 4.79
N PHE A 217 -2.33 -0.04 6.11
CA PHE A 217 -3.22 0.76 6.95
C PHE A 217 -3.22 2.23 6.51
N MET A 218 -2.05 2.80 6.21
CA MET A 218 -1.94 4.19 5.77
C MET A 218 -2.63 4.44 4.42
N GLU A 219 -2.59 3.48 3.48
CA GLU A 219 -3.27 3.59 2.18
C GLU A 219 -4.79 3.86 2.30
N ASN A 220 -5.44 3.29 3.32
CA ASN A 220 -6.89 3.48 3.53
C ASN A 220 -7.27 4.96 3.74
N TRP A 221 -6.37 5.77 4.29
CA TRP A 221 -6.61 7.18 4.52
C TRP A 221 -6.63 8.00 3.24
N CYS A 222 -6.03 7.52 2.14
CA CYS A 222 -6.15 8.16 0.83
C CYS A 222 -7.62 8.22 0.34
N TYR A 223 -8.47 7.33 0.85
CA TYR A 223 -9.91 7.24 0.53
C TYR A 223 -10.81 7.73 1.67
N GLN A 224 -10.27 8.29 2.75
CA GLN A 224 -11.08 8.98 3.75
C GLN A 224 -11.34 10.41 3.27
N ARG A 225 -12.61 10.83 3.21
CA ARG A 225 -13.05 12.07 2.55
C ARG A 225 -12.31 13.33 3.02
N ASP A 226 -12.14 13.51 4.33
CA ASP A 226 -11.48 14.71 4.86
C ASP A 226 -9.99 14.72 4.55
N THR A 227 -9.37 13.54 4.59
CA THR A 227 -7.96 13.35 4.24
C THR A 227 -7.77 13.64 2.76
N MET A 228 -8.58 13.05 1.86
CA MET A 228 -8.52 13.33 0.43
C MET A 228 -8.69 14.82 0.14
N SER A 229 -9.69 15.46 0.74
CA SER A 229 -9.92 16.91 0.61
C SER A 229 -8.75 17.76 1.12
N SER A 230 -8.00 17.26 2.11
CA SER A 230 -6.81 17.96 2.63
C SER A 230 -5.61 17.87 1.68
N LEU A 231 -5.48 16.73 0.98
CA LEU A 231 -4.39 16.43 0.04
C LEU A 231 -4.63 17.05 -1.34
N ALA A 232 -5.88 17.00 -1.81
CA ALA A 232 -6.26 17.29 -3.18
C ALA A 232 -6.55 18.79 -3.38
N LYS A 233 -5.48 19.58 -3.58
CA LYS A 233 -5.55 21.02 -3.84
C LYS A 233 -4.82 21.37 -5.12
N HIS A 234 -5.49 22.09 -6.00
CA HIS A 234 -4.92 22.50 -7.29
C HIS A 234 -3.63 23.28 -7.07
N PHE A 235 -2.53 22.85 -7.71
CA PHE A 235 -1.20 23.37 -7.41
C PHE A 235 -1.02 24.86 -7.72
N GLU A 236 -1.77 25.41 -8.69
CA GLU A 236 -1.72 26.83 -9.08
C GLU A 236 -2.72 27.70 -8.31
N THR A 237 -3.95 27.21 -8.11
CA THR A 237 -5.07 28.04 -7.61
C THR A 237 -5.31 27.83 -6.11
N GLY A 238 -4.84 26.71 -5.55
CA GLY A 238 -5.08 26.31 -4.17
C GLY A 238 -6.51 25.81 -3.90
N GLU A 239 -7.36 25.72 -4.94
CA GLU A 239 -8.73 25.25 -4.82
C GLU A 239 -8.76 23.75 -4.46
N THR A 240 -9.64 23.39 -3.53
CA THR A 240 -9.88 22.00 -3.15
C THR A 240 -10.57 21.26 -4.30
N LEU A 241 -10.25 19.97 -4.44
CA LEU A 241 -10.93 19.07 -5.36
C LEU A 241 -12.45 19.14 -5.16
N PRO A 242 -13.25 19.31 -6.24
CA PRO A 242 -14.71 19.33 -6.13
C PRO A 242 -15.28 18.06 -5.47
N GLU A 243 -16.29 18.21 -4.61
CA GLU A 243 -16.88 17.08 -3.85
C GLU A 243 -17.49 16.02 -4.78
N ASP A 244 -18.02 16.41 -5.94
CA ASP A 244 -18.53 15.47 -6.93
C ASP A 244 -17.41 14.63 -7.54
N VAL A 245 -16.22 15.20 -7.77
CA VAL A 245 -15.04 14.48 -8.25
C VAL A 245 -14.50 13.56 -7.16
N CYS A 246 -14.42 14.03 -5.91
CA CYS A 246 -14.07 13.21 -4.75
C CYS A 246 -14.99 11.98 -4.63
N SER A 247 -16.30 12.19 -4.72
CA SER A 247 -17.29 11.11 -4.67
C SER A 247 -17.13 10.09 -5.80
N ARG A 248 -16.78 10.54 -7.01
CA ARG A 248 -16.48 9.67 -8.15
C ARG A 248 -15.19 8.85 -7.95
N ILE A 249 -14.15 9.44 -7.37
CA ILE A 249 -12.92 8.71 -7.00
C ILE A 249 -13.25 7.60 -6.00
N LEU A 250 -14.02 7.93 -4.96
CA LEU A 250 -14.42 6.97 -3.93
C LEU A 250 -15.27 5.82 -4.50
N SER A 251 -16.18 6.09 -5.44
CA SER A 251 -16.98 5.05 -6.08
C SER A 251 -16.16 4.16 -7.04
N GLY A 252 -15.06 4.69 -7.56
CA GLY A 252 -14.08 3.95 -8.37
C GLY A 252 -13.13 3.05 -7.57
N ARG A 253 -13.11 3.13 -6.23
CA ARG A 253 -12.16 2.39 -5.38
C ARG A 253 -12.17 0.88 -5.61
N THR A 254 -13.35 0.29 -5.83
CA THR A 254 -13.51 -1.17 -6.01
C THR A 254 -13.45 -1.59 -7.49
N PHE A 255 -13.13 -0.67 -8.41
CA PHE A 255 -13.06 -0.99 -9.83
C PHE A 255 -12.00 -2.06 -10.08
N ARG A 256 -12.44 -3.21 -10.61
CA ARG A 256 -11.60 -4.38 -10.91
C ARG A 256 -10.87 -4.98 -9.71
N ALA A 257 -11.41 -4.79 -8.49
CA ALA A 257 -10.80 -5.33 -7.28
C ALA A 257 -10.65 -6.87 -7.34
N GLY A 258 -11.58 -7.59 -7.98
CA GLY A 258 -11.47 -9.02 -8.23
C GLY A 258 -10.24 -9.39 -9.08
N SER A 259 -10.07 -8.73 -10.22
CA SER A 259 -8.88 -8.91 -11.08
C SER A 259 -7.57 -8.59 -10.37
N GLN A 260 -7.54 -7.50 -9.59
CA GLN A 260 -6.34 -7.10 -8.85
C GLN A 260 -5.99 -8.12 -7.76
N LEU A 261 -6.98 -8.60 -7.02
CA LEU A 261 -6.79 -9.62 -6.00
C LEU A 261 -6.26 -10.93 -6.58
N LEU A 262 -6.85 -11.44 -7.66
CA LEU A 262 -6.36 -12.67 -8.29
C LEU A 262 -4.94 -12.55 -8.83
N ARG A 263 -4.56 -11.37 -9.34
CA ARG A 263 -3.18 -11.09 -9.72
C ARG A 263 -2.22 -11.20 -8.53
N GLN A 264 -2.59 -10.63 -7.37
CA GLN A 264 -1.78 -10.77 -6.14
C GLN A 264 -1.75 -12.22 -5.64
N LEU A 265 -2.86 -12.96 -5.75
CA LEU A 265 -2.93 -14.36 -5.37
C LEU A 265 -2.13 -15.28 -6.32
N ARG A 266 -2.02 -14.96 -7.61
CA ARG A 266 -1.06 -15.62 -8.53
C ARG A 266 0.37 -15.45 -8.02
N TYR A 267 0.77 -14.23 -7.66
CA TYR A 267 2.12 -13.94 -7.18
C TYR A 267 2.45 -14.67 -5.87
N ALA A 268 1.51 -14.71 -4.93
CA ALA A 268 1.68 -15.50 -3.72
C ALA A 268 1.71 -17.01 -4.01
N GLY A 269 0.84 -17.48 -4.91
CA GLY A 269 0.75 -18.89 -5.28
C GLY A 269 2.00 -19.40 -5.98
N VAL A 270 2.55 -18.65 -6.94
CA VAL A 270 3.76 -19.05 -7.67
C VAL A 270 4.99 -19.04 -6.77
N ASP A 271 5.11 -18.05 -5.88
CA ASP A 271 6.17 -18.01 -4.87
C ASP A 271 6.13 -19.25 -3.97
N LEU A 272 4.98 -19.53 -3.34
CA LEU A 272 4.83 -20.69 -2.47
C LEU A 272 5.09 -22.00 -3.21
N GLU A 273 4.59 -22.16 -4.44
CA GLU A 273 4.76 -23.39 -5.21
C GLU A 273 6.23 -23.61 -5.63
N LEU A 274 6.93 -22.53 -6.03
CA LEU A 274 8.36 -22.58 -6.35
C LEU A 274 9.23 -22.95 -5.13
N HIS A 275 8.78 -22.59 -3.92
CA HIS A 275 9.52 -22.81 -2.67
C HIS A 275 9.01 -23.99 -1.83
N SER A 276 8.06 -24.79 -2.34
CA SER A 276 7.53 -25.96 -1.64
C SER A 276 7.53 -27.23 -2.49
N SER A 277 6.74 -27.25 -3.57
CA SER A 277 6.50 -28.43 -4.39
C SER A 277 7.47 -28.56 -5.57
N TYR A 278 7.95 -27.43 -6.11
CA TYR A 278 8.84 -27.40 -7.27
C TYR A 278 10.23 -27.96 -6.94
N VAL A 279 10.79 -28.75 -7.87
CA VAL A 279 12.12 -29.36 -7.72
C VAL A 279 13.04 -28.87 -8.85
N PRO A 280 14.01 -27.99 -8.56
CA PRO A 280 14.98 -27.54 -9.55
C PRO A 280 15.76 -28.70 -10.18
N GLY A 281 15.97 -28.66 -11.51
CA GLY A 281 16.63 -29.73 -12.27
C GLY A 281 15.72 -30.89 -12.69
N GLY A 282 14.43 -30.83 -12.36
CA GLY A 282 13.40 -31.75 -12.87
C GLY A 282 12.99 -31.50 -14.32
N GLN A 283 11.86 -32.11 -14.73
CA GLN A 283 11.28 -31.95 -16.07
C GLN A 283 10.39 -30.71 -16.19
N GLU A 284 9.77 -30.26 -15.10
CA GLU A 284 8.95 -29.04 -15.05
C GLU A 284 9.88 -27.82 -14.93
N SER A 285 9.62 -26.78 -15.73
CA SER A 285 10.30 -25.48 -15.61
C SER A 285 9.53 -24.54 -14.68
N ILE A 286 10.20 -23.47 -14.23
CA ILE A 286 9.53 -22.40 -13.46
C ILE A 286 8.36 -21.75 -14.22
N TYR A 287 8.40 -21.76 -15.56
CA TYR A 287 7.34 -21.21 -16.40
C TYR A 287 6.15 -22.18 -16.53
N ASP A 288 6.39 -23.49 -16.43
CA ASP A 288 5.31 -24.49 -16.39
C ASP A 288 4.50 -24.37 -15.10
N VAL A 289 5.19 -24.11 -13.97
CA VAL A 289 4.56 -23.81 -12.67
C VAL A 289 3.66 -22.57 -12.79
N ASP A 290 4.18 -21.47 -13.34
CA ASP A 290 3.41 -20.25 -13.53
C ASP A 290 2.21 -20.44 -14.47
N GLN A 291 2.40 -21.12 -15.59
CA GLN A 291 1.33 -21.43 -16.55
C GLN A 291 0.22 -22.27 -15.91
N ARG A 292 0.56 -23.21 -15.02
CA ARG A 292 -0.42 -24.03 -14.29
C ARG A 292 -1.25 -23.20 -13.31
N LEU A 293 -0.62 -22.29 -12.57
CA LEU A 293 -1.30 -21.41 -11.61
C LEU A 293 -2.09 -20.29 -12.30
N GLY A 294 -1.59 -19.76 -13.43
CA GLY A 294 -2.28 -18.78 -14.26
C GLY A 294 -3.67 -19.24 -14.69
N LYS A 295 -3.85 -20.54 -15.02
CA LYS A 295 -5.17 -21.11 -15.37
C LYS A 295 -6.23 -21.00 -14.26
N GLN A 296 -5.82 -20.85 -13.01
CA GLN A 296 -6.71 -20.77 -11.84
C GLN A 296 -6.90 -19.33 -11.34
N THR A 297 -6.11 -18.39 -11.85
CA THR A 297 -5.97 -17.03 -11.30
C THR A 297 -6.05 -15.95 -12.37
N HIS A 298 -6.21 -16.31 -13.64
CA HIS A 298 -6.39 -15.39 -14.76
C HIS A 298 -7.56 -15.88 -15.64
N ALA A 299 -8.37 -14.94 -16.08
CA ALA A 299 -9.48 -15.19 -16.98
C ALA A 299 -9.04 -15.44 -18.44
N ILE A 300 -7.84 -14.98 -18.82
CA ILE A 300 -7.19 -15.31 -20.10
C ILE A 300 -5.87 -16.06 -19.88
N PRO A 301 -5.52 -17.04 -20.75
CA PRO A 301 -4.25 -17.77 -20.62
C PRO A 301 -3.04 -16.84 -20.67
N LEU A 302 -1.99 -17.17 -19.91
CA LEU A 302 -0.72 -16.46 -19.97
C LEU A 302 -0.01 -16.72 -21.29
N LEU A 303 0.72 -15.72 -21.79
CA LEU A 303 1.52 -15.87 -23.00
C LEU A 303 2.63 -16.92 -22.79
N PRO A 304 2.93 -17.79 -23.77
CA PRO A 304 4.09 -18.67 -23.72
C PRO A 304 5.42 -17.91 -23.54
N GLU A 305 5.46 -16.64 -23.93
CA GLU A 305 6.57 -15.72 -23.81
C GLU A 305 6.61 -14.96 -22.47
N ASP A 306 5.64 -15.15 -21.55
CA ASP A 306 5.65 -14.49 -20.25
C ASP A 306 6.90 -14.87 -19.44
N ARG A 307 7.69 -13.88 -19.05
CA ARG A 307 8.92 -14.02 -18.25
C ARG A 307 8.88 -13.16 -17.00
N PHE A 308 7.72 -12.82 -16.46
CA PHE A 308 7.60 -11.92 -15.31
C PHE A 308 8.44 -12.38 -14.10
N LEU A 309 8.64 -13.70 -13.92
CA LEU A 309 9.51 -14.27 -12.88
C LEU A 309 10.95 -13.73 -12.95
N CYS A 310 11.48 -13.45 -14.14
CA CYS A 310 12.83 -12.87 -14.30
C CYS A 310 12.93 -11.44 -13.74
N SER A 311 11.80 -10.78 -13.52
CA SER A 311 11.70 -9.45 -12.90
C SER A 311 11.02 -9.47 -11.53
N PHE A 312 10.75 -10.66 -10.96
CA PHE A 312 10.05 -10.78 -9.68
C PHE A 312 11.03 -10.63 -8.49
N SER A 313 11.60 -9.44 -8.36
CA SER A 313 12.65 -9.15 -7.38
C SER A 313 12.25 -9.42 -5.94
N HIS A 314 10.96 -9.34 -5.59
CA HIS A 314 10.48 -9.58 -4.22
C HIS A 314 10.94 -10.94 -3.68
N ILE A 315 10.87 -12.00 -4.49
CA ILE A 315 11.15 -13.37 -4.05
C ILE A 315 12.56 -13.85 -4.41
N PHE A 316 13.22 -13.18 -5.37
CA PHE A 316 14.55 -13.59 -5.85
C PHE A 316 15.70 -12.66 -5.41
N ALA A 317 15.40 -11.42 -5.04
CA ALA A 317 16.39 -10.38 -4.74
C ALA A 317 16.01 -9.51 -3.53
N ASP A 318 14.93 -9.87 -2.82
CA ASP A 318 14.47 -9.20 -1.62
C ASP A 318 13.98 -10.24 -0.59
N LYS A 319 13.28 -9.80 0.46
CA LYS A 319 12.97 -10.59 1.66
C LYS A 319 11.66 -11.40 1.58
N TYR A 320 10.99 -11.47 0.43
CA TYR A 320 9.67 -12.12 0.30
C TYR A 320 9.73 -13.53 -0.28
N ALA A 321 10.90 -14.18 -0.33
CA ALA A 321 11.03 -15.57 -0.75
C ALA A 321 10.19 -16.50 0.15
N ALA A 322 9.26 -17.28 -0.45
CA ALA A 322 8.24 -18.06 0.27
C ALA A 322 7.37 -17.22 1.22
N GLY A 323 7.18 -15.94 0.91
CA GLY A 323 6.60 -14.93 1.77
C GLY A 323 5.83 -13.85 1.04
N TYR A 324 5.63 -13.93 -0.28
CA TYR A 324 4.85 -12.89 -0.98
C TYR A 324 3.37 -12.85 -0.52
N TYR A 325 2.88 -13.95 0.05
CA TYR A 325 1.57 -13.99 0.71
C TYR A 325 1.44 -12.97 1.86
N SER A 326 2.55 -12.48 2.42
CA SER A 326 2.60 -11.46 3.47
C SER A 326 1.76 -10.23 3.13
N TYR A 327 1.74 -9.78 1.86
CA TYR A 327 0.93 -8.63 1.45
C TYR A 327 -0.56 -8.87 1.69
N GLN A 328 -1.10 -10.01 1.24
CA GLN A 328 -2.52 -10.31 1.39
C GLN A 328 -2.88 -10.70 2.83
N TRP A 329 -1.95 -11.35 3.53
CA TRP A 329 -2.11 -11.66 4.95
C TRP A 329 -2.24 -10.36 5.76
N ALA A 330 -1.30 -9.44 5.62
CA ALA A 330 -1.33 -8.17 6.32
C ALA A 330 -2.47 -7.26 5.86
N GLU A 331 -2.94 -7.36 4.61
CA GLU A 331 -4.04 -6.52 4.11
C GLU A 331 -5.35 -6.81 4.85
N VAL A 332 -5.57 -8.08 5.23
CA VAL A 332 -6.68 -8.46 6.10
C VAL A 332 -6.57 -7.77 7.46
N LEU A 333 -5.37 -7.79 8.07
CA LEU A 333 -5.13 -7.17 9.36
C LEU A 333 -5.23 -5.64 9.27
N SER A 334 -4.68 -5.02 8.24
CA SER A 334 -4.68 -3.56 8.08
C SER A 334 -6.09 -3.03 7.78
N ALA A 335 -6.89 -3.73 6.98
CA ALA A 335 -8.29 -3.41 6.74
C ALA A 335 -9.13 -3.52 8.02
N ASP A 336 -8.96 -4.61 8.79
CA ASP A 336 -9.65 -4.76 10.08
C ASP A 336 -9.17 -3.74 11.13
N ALA A 337 -7.90 -3.34 11.07
CA ALA A 337 -7.38 -2.27 11.90
C ALA A 337 -8.01 -0.91 11.53
N PHE A 338 -8.15 -0.61 10.24
CA PHE A 338 -8.84 0.59 9.77
C PHE A 338 -10.33 0.57 10.12
N SER A 339 -10.98 -0.60 10.10
CA SER A 339 -12.38 -0.74 10.50
C SER A 339 -12.63 -0.35 11.97
N ALA A 340 -11.63 -0.43 12.84
CA ALA A 340 -11.74 0.08 14.21
C ALA A 340 -11.93 1.61 14.25
N PHE A 341 -11.38 2.35 13.29
CA PHE A 341 -11.62 3.79 13.14
C PHE A 341 -13.02 4.08 12.60
N GLU A 342 -13.52 3.25 11.67
CA GLU A 342 -14.92 3.35 11.22
C GLU A 342 -15.91 3.10 12.37
N GLU A 343 -15.68 2.07 13.18
CA GLU A 343 -16.49 1.73 14.35
C GLU A 343 -16.47 2.85 15.41
N ALA A 344 -15.34 3.53 15.59
CA ALA A 344 -15.20 4.64 16.52
C ALA A 344 -15.82 5.95 16.00
N GLY A 345 -15.98 6.09 14.68
CA GLY A 345 -16.53 7.25 13.99
C GLY A 345 -15.46 8.10 13.30
N LEU A 346 -15.39 8.01 11.97
CA LEU A 346 -14.46 8.79 11.13
C LEU A 346 -14.81 10.27 11.02
N ASP A 347 -16.01 10.68 11.45
CA ASP A 347 -16.47 12.07 11.53
C ASP A 347 -16.23 12.69 12.92
N ASN A 348 -15.81 11.87 13.90
CA ASN A 348 -15.52 12.32 15.25
C ASN A 348 -14.01 12.46 15.48
N ASP A 349 -13.59 13.72 15.56
CA ASP A 349 -12.21 14.12 15.78
C ASP A 349 -11.57 13.56 17.05
N GLN A 350 -12.35 13.43 18.13
CA GLN A 350 -11.87 12.86 19.39
C GLN A 350 -11.71 11.34 19.28
N SER A 351 -12.70 10.65 18.71
CA SER A 351 -12.64 9.20 18.46
C SER A 351 -11.44 8.82 17.60
N MET A 352 -11.19 9.57 16.51
CA MET A 352 -10.03 9.36 15.65
C MET A 352 -8.70 9.54 16.39
N ARG A 353 -8.60 10.55 17.26
CA ARG A 353 -7.40 10.77 18.08
C ARG A 353 -7.17 9.65 19.08
N GLU A 354 -8.23 9.20 19.75
CA GLU A 354 -8.15 8.11 20.72
C GLU A 354 -7.75 6.78 20.06
N MET A 355 -8.36 6.46 18.91
CA MET A 355 -8.00 5.26 18.15
C MET A 355 -6.61 5.35 17.52
N GLY A 356 -6.23 6.53 17.03
CA GLY A 356 -4.89 6.82 16.52
C GLY A 356 -3.82 6.66 17.60
N TYR A 357 -4.07 7.18 18.80
CA TYR A 357 -3.21 6.97 19.95
C TYR A 357 -3.10 5.48 20.30
N LYS A 358 -4.21 4.74 20.29
CA LYS A 358 -4.16 3.28 20.52
C LYS A 358 -3.31 2.57 19.47
N PHE A 359 -3.45 2.90 18.19
CA PHE A 359 -2.64 2.35 17.10
C PHE A 359 -1.15 2.68 17.28
N ARG A 360 -0.85 3.93 17.65
CA ARG A 360 0.51 4.40 17.96
C ARG A 360 1.14 3.61 19.10
N GLU A 361 0.41 3.41 20.20
CA GLU A 361 0.92 2.76 21.41
C GLU A 361 1.01 1.23 21.30
N THR A 362 0.46 0.65 20.23
CA THR A 362 0.49 -0.80 19.96
C THR A 362 1.31 -1.09 18.71
N ILE A 363 0.69 -1.03 17.53
CA ILE A 363 1.24 -1.45 16.24
C ILE A 363 2.52 -0.67 15.89
N LEU A 364 2.60 0.62 16.21
CA LEU A 364 3.79 1.44 15.92
C LEU A 364 4.84 1.43 17.03
N ALA A 365 4.45 1.18 18.29
CA ALA A 365 5.35 1.32 19.44
C ALA A 365 6.09 0.01 19.82
N LEU A 366 5.47 -1.15 19.62
CA LEU A 366 5.92 -2.39 20.27
C LEU A 366 7.03 -3.14 19.52
N GLY A 367 7.28 -2.81 18.25
CA GLY A 367 8.26 -3.48 17.40
C GLY A 367 8.12 -5.01 17.41
N GLY A 368 9.23 -5.72 17.25
CA GLY A 368 9.30 -7.19 17.42
C GLY A 368 9.38 -7.65 18.87
N GLY A 369 9.15 -6.77 19.85
CA GLY A 369 9.25 -7.09 21.28
C GLY A 369 8.03 -7.85 21.81
N LYS A 370 6.98 -7.99 21.01
CA LYS A 370 5.75 -8.74 21.30
C LYS A 370 5.25 -9.35 19.99
N SER A 371 4.63 -10.54 20.06
CA SER A 371 4.15 -11.19 18.84
C SER A 371 3.07 -10.35 18.14
N PRO A 372 3.04 -10.27 16.80
CA PRO A 372 2.08 -9.45 16.06
C PRO A 372 0.62 -9.77 16.37
N ASN A 373 0.30 -11.04 16.64
CA ASN A 373 -1.04 -11.45 17.04
C ASN A 373 -1.45 -10.82 18.38
N GLU A 374 -0.55 -10.77 19.37
CA GLU A 374 -0.81 -10.11 20.65
C GLU A 374 -0.88 -8.60 20.50
N VAL A 375 0.00 -7.99 19.68
CA VAL A 375 -0.04 -6.55 19.35
C VAL A 375 -1.37 -6.18 18.70
N PHE A 376 -1.80 -6.96 17.71
CA PHE A 376 -3.07 -6.76 17.02
C PHE A 376 -4.26 -6.94 17.97
N LEU A 377 -4.24 -7.97 18.83
CA LEU A 377 -5.30 -8.20 19.83
C LEU A 377 -5.40 -7.02 20.81
N GLU A 378 -4.26 -6.46 21.25
CA GLU A 378 -4.21 -5.30 22.13
C GLU A 378 -4.82 -4.06 21.47
N PHE A 379 -4.51 -3.83 20.19
CA PHE A 379 -5.12 -2.76 19.39
C PHE A 379 -6.61 -3.00 19.13
N ARG A 380 -6.97 -4.17 18.60
CA ARG A 380 -8.30 -4.43 18.06
C ARG A 380 -9.32 -4.85 19.12
N GLY A 381 -8.85 -5.45 20.21
CA GLY A 381 -9.68 -6.05 21.27
C GLY A 381 -10.26 -7.43 20.91
N ARG A 382 -9.95 -7.95 19.71
CA ARG A 382 -10.34 -9.28 19.22
C ARG A 382 -9.35 -9.77 18.17
N GLU A 383 -9.44 -11.06 17.81
CA GLU A 383 -8.71 -11.63 16.66
C GLU A 383 -9.16 -10.98 15.33
N PRO A 384 -8.28 -10.99 14.29
CA PRO A 384 -8.57 -10.39 13.00
C PRO A 384 -9.67 -11.12 12.24
N THR A 385 -10.47 -10.39 11.46
CA THR A 385 -11.46 -10.96 10.53
C THR A 385 -11.28 -10.42 9.10
N PRO A 386 -11.60 -11.20 8.06
CA PRO A 386 -11.48 -10.76 6.67
C PRO A 386 -12.62 -9.84 6.21
N ASP A 387 -13.64 -9.61 7.03
CA ASP A 387 -14.88 -8.92 6.63
C ASP A 387 -14.63 -7.49 6.15
N ALA A 388 -13.75 -6.75 6.84
CA ALA A 388 -13.40 -5.38 6.46
C ALA A 388 -12.67 -5.36 5.10
N PHE A 389 -11.70 -6.25 4.91
CA PHE A 389 -10.98 -6.42 3.64
C PHE A 389 -11.95 -6.73 2.48
N LEU A 390 -12.86 -7.70 2.68
CA LEU A 390 -13.86 -8.05 1.67
C LEU A 390 -14.81 -6.88 1.37
N ARG A 391 -15.24 -6.13 2.39
CA ARG A 391 -16.10 -4.95 2.21
C ARG A 391 -15.41 -3.83 1.44
N TYR A 392 -14.16 -3.49 1.79
CA TYR A 392 -13.41 -2.42 1.12
C TYR A 392 -13.08 -2.74 -0.34
N ASN A 393 -13.00 -4.02 -0.68
CA ASN A 393 -12.78 -4.49 -2.04
C ASN A 393 -14.08 -4.84 -2.79
N GLY A 394 -15.26 -4.70 -2.16
CA GLY A 394 -16.55 -5.03 -2.80
C GLY A 394 -16.75 -6.53 -3.05
N LEU A 395 -16.08 -7.39 -2.29
CA LEU A 395 -16.02 -8.85 -2.48
C LEU A 395 -16.86 -9.64 -1.46
N LEU A 396 -17.75 -8.98 -0.72
CA LEU A 396 -18.65 -9.69 0.19
C LEU A 396 -19.61 -10.59 -0.63
N PRO A 397 -19.86 -11.83 -0.19
CA PRO A 397 -20.83 -12.70 -0.86
C PRO A 397 -22.19 -12.01 -0.93
N ILE A 398 -22.82 -11.99 -2.11
CA ILE A 398 -24.22 -11.60 -2.23
C ILE A 398 -25.01 -12.57 -1.34
N PRO A 399 -25.80 -12.10 -0.35
CA PRO A 399 -26.63 -13.00 0.44
C PRO A 399 -27.52 -13.79 -0.52
N ASN A 400 -27.42 -15.11 -0.51
CA ASN A 400 -28.36 -15.96 -1.21
C ASN A 400 -29.75 -15.65 -0.64
N GLY A 401 -30.50 -14.79 -1.33
CA GLY A 401 -31.90 -14.55 -1.03
C GLY A 401 -32.60 -15.89 -1.19
N ASN A 402 -33.05 -16.47 -0.09
CA ASN A 402 -33.98 -17.59 -0.13
C ASN A 402 -35.22 -17.12 -0.90
N ALA A 403 -35.36 -17.60 -2.13
CA ALA A 403 -36.61 -17.58 -2.89
C ALA A 403 -37.56 -18.64 -2.35
#